data_AF-A0A256G8G5-F1
#
_entry.id   AF-A0A256G8G5-F1
#
_cell.length_a   1.000
_cell.length_b   1.000
_cell.length_c   1.000
_cell.angle_alpha   90.00
_cell.angle_beta   90.00
_cell.angle_gamma   90.00
#
_symmetry.space_group_name_H-M   'P 1'
#
loop_
_entity.id
_entity.type
_entity.pdbx_description
1 polymer ?
#
loop_
_entity_poly.entity_id
_entity_poly.type
_entity_poly.pdbx_seq_one_letter_code
_entity_poly.pdbx_strand_id
1 'polypeptide(L)'
;MHGMIRSFDNIEELADEYVLGLLDADETAQVEDEIANNEALKRAVASSRERFLPLDSSVTPMHVEERVWRAVQSRLSDDPAVSTTFVRSANDNRNSVNRWRVAALSAAAASILLAIGLGWSLNRTVDPIVIAVLLDDAGSVQAIVEDFGNENARVRLLNHVTIPAGKAIQVWTLPSQEMGPVSLGLLEGGQSTQLKGPDLPKPRGEQLYELTLEPAGGSPIGRPTGPILSKGYAKIPL
;
A
#
# COMPACT_ATOMS: atom_id res chain seq x y z
N MET A 1 -41.49 -32.29 -41.82
CA MET A 1 -40.18 -32.19 -42.48
C MET A 1 -39.44 -31.06 -41.75
N HIS A 2 -38.87 -31.27 -40.56
CA HIS A 2 -37.56 -31.91 -40.28
C HIS A 2 -36.49 -31.50 -41.30
N GLY A 3 -36.04 -30.25 -41.20
CA GLY A 3 -34.81 -29.75 -41.81
C GLY A 3 -33.64 -30.03 -40.85
N MET A 4 -32.60 -30.64 -41.38
CA MET A 4 -31.40 -31.07 -40.68
C MET A 4 -30.60 -29.88 -40.13
N ILE A 5 -29.93 -30.14 -39.01
CA ILE A 5 -28.72 -29.46 -38.52
C ILE A 5 -27.84 -29.06 -39.72
N ARG A 6 -27.86 -27.79 -40.15
CA ARG A 6 -26.83 -27.31 -41.07
C ARG A 6 -25.53 -27.22 -40.28
N SER A 7 -24.60 -28.12 -40.57
CA SER A 7 -23.22 -27.99 -40.12
C SER A 7 -22.68 -26.65 -40.61
N PHE A 8 -21.80 -26.01 -39.84
CA PHE A 8 -21.09 -24.76 -40.20
C PHE A 8 -20.09 -24.94 -41.36
N ASP A 9 -20.36 -25.84 -42.29
CA ASP A 9 -19.50 -26.22 -43.41
C ASP A 9 -19.40 -25.09 -44.45
N ASN A 10 -20.41 -24.21 -44.51
CA ASN A 10 -20.43 -23.01 -45.37
C ASN A 10 -20.82 -21.75 -44.59
N ILE A 11 -19.85 -21.21 -43.84
CA ILE A 11 -20.02 -20.04 -42.95
C ILE A 11 -20.50 -18.79 -43.71
N GLU A 12 -20.07 -18.60 -44.96
CA GLU A 12 -20.43 -17.41 -45.75
C GLU A 12 -21.91 -17.43 -46.16
N GLU A 13 -22.42 -18.58 -46.60
CA GLU A 13 -23.84 -18.74 -46.96
C GLU A 13 -24.74 -18.63 -45.73
N LEU A 14 -24.35 -19.26 -44.62
CA LEU A 14 -25.09 -19.17 -43.36
C LEU A 14 -25.14 -17.73 -42.82
N ALA A 15 -24.06 -16.97 -42.98
CA ALA A 15 -24.03 -15.56 -42.60
C ALA A 15 -24.98 -14.72 -43.46
N ASP A 16 -25.06 -14.98 -44.77
CA ASP A 16 -25.98 -14.29 -45.67
C ASP A 16 -27.45 -14.60 -45.32
N GLU A 17 -27.78 -15.88 -45.09
CA GLU A 17 -29.13 -16.28 -44.66
C GLU A 17 -29.51 -15.67 -43.30
N TYR A 18 -28.58 -15.63 -42.34
CA TYR A 18 -28.80 -14.98 -41.05
C TYR A 18 -29.06 -13.48 -41.18
N VAL A 19 -28.24 -12.75 -41.95
CA VAL A 19 -28.38 -11.29 -42.12
C VAL A 19 -29.66 -10.92 -42.85
N LEU A 20 -30.09 -11.72 -43.83
CA LEU A 20 -31.34 -11.54 -44.54
C LEU A 20 -32.57 -12.02 -43.76
N GLY A 21 -32.38 -12.64 -42.58
CA GLY A 21 -33.45 -13.15 -41.73
C GLY A 21 -34.20 -14.34 -42.34
N LEU A 22 -33.51 -15.18 -43.12
CA LEU A 22 -34.07 -16.34 -43.81
C LEU A 22 -34.03 -17.63 -42.96
N LEU A 23 -33.29 -17.61 -41.85
CA LEU A 23 -33.18 -18.73 -40.92
C LEU A 23 -34.45 -18.90 -40.08
N ASP A 24 -34.74 -20.14 -39.68
CA ASP A 24 -35.79 -20.39 -38.70
C ASP A 24 -35.35 -19.99 -37.28
N ALA A 25 -36.28 -20.07 -36.31
CA ALA A 25 -36.02 -19.64 -34.94
C ALA A 25 -34.93 -20.46 -34.23
N ASP A 26 -34.84 -21.76 -34.53
CA ASP A 26 -33.87 -22.67 -33.89
C ASP A 26 -32.48 -22.48 -34.53
N GLU A 27 -32.42 -22.31 -35.85
CA GLU A 27 -31.19 -21.98 -36.60
C GLU A 27 -30.62 -20.63 -36.21
N THR A 28 -31.49 -19.61 -36.05
CA THR A 28 -31.10 -18.28 -35.60
C THR A 28 -30.47 -18.34 -34.21
N ALA A 29 -31.09 -19.07 -33.28
CA ALA A 29 -30.56 -19.23 -31.93
C ALA A 29 -29.18 -19.92 -31.93
N GLN A 30 -28.99 -20.95 -32.76
CA GLN A 30 -27.70 -21.64 -32.89
C GLN A 30 -26.61 -20.72 -33.45
N VAL A 31 -26.93 -19.91 -34.47
CA VAL A 31 -26.00 -18.92 -35.02
C VAL A 31 -25.64 -17.86 -33.97
N GLU A 32 -26.62 -17.37 -33.21
CA GLU A 32 -26.40 -16.36 -32.17
C GLU A 32 -25.53 -16.87 -31.02
N ASP A 33 -25.74 -18.11 -30.58
CA ASP A 33 -24.91 -18.76 -29.56
C ASP A 33 -23.47 -18.94 -30.05
N GLU A 34 -23.29 -19.30 -31.31
CA GLU A 34 -21.97 -19.59 -31.89
C GLU A 34 -21.20 -18.32 -32.28
N ILE A 35 -21.89 -17.23 -32.67
CA ILE A 35 -21.28 -15.95 -33.04
C ILE A 35 -20.35 -15.45 -31.95
N ALA A 36 -20.60 -15.69 -30.66
CA ALA A 36 -19.72 -15.23 -29.60
C ALA A 36 -18.32 -15.88 -29.63
N ASN A 37 -18.24 -17.15 -30.05
CA ASN A 37 -17.05 -17.99 -29.93
C ASN A 37 -16.35 -18.25 -31.27
N ASN A 38 -17.01 -18.00 -32.41
CA ASN A 38 -16.48 -18.28 -33.74
C ASN A 38 -16.09 -16.99 -34.50
N GLU A 39 -14.79 -16.68 -34.53
CA GLU A 39 -14.25 -15.49 -35.22
C GLU A 39 -14.45 -15.50 -36.75
N ALA A 40 -14.52 -16.68 -37.37
CA ALA A 40 -14.78 -16.77 -38.81
C ALA A 40 -16.24 -16.38 -39.11
N LEU A 41 -17.18 -16.87 -38.30
CA LEU A 41 -18.60 -16.52 -38.39
C LEU A 41 -18.85 -15.03 -38.13
N LYS A 42 -18.20 -14.44 -37.10
CA LYS A 42 -18.28 -12.98 -36.85
C LYS A 42 -17.88 -12.17 -38.08
N ARG A 43 -16.76 -12.55 -38.72
CA ARG A 43 -16.25 -11.86 -39.91
C ARG A 43 -17.18 -12.03 -41.11
N ALA A 44 -17.70 -13.23 -41.35
CA ALA A 44 -18.65 -13.47 -42.43
C ALA A 44 -19.95 -12.67 -42.22
N VAL A 45 -20.52 -12.66 -41.02
CA VAL A 45 -21.72 -11.86 -40.69
C VAL A 45 -21.46 -10.36 -40.86
N ALA A 46 -20.31 -9.85 -40.42
CA ALA A 46 -19.94 -8.45 -40.62
C ALA A 46 -19.80 -8.10 -42.11
N SER A 47 -19.14 -8.96 -42.90
CA SER A 47 -19.01 -8.77 -44.35
C SER A 47 -20.35 -8.83 -45.07
N SER A 48 -21.25 -9.72 -44.64
CA SER A 48 -22.58 -9.88 -45.19
C SER A 48 -23.43 -8.63 -44.92
N ARG A 49 -23.41 -8.09 -43.69
CA ARG A 49 -24.07 -6.82 -43.34
C ARG A 49 -23.61 -5.67 -44.21
N GLU A 50 -22.30 -5.51 -44.40
CA GLU A 50 -21.76 -4.45 -45.26
C GLU A 50 -22.22 -4.61 -46.71
N ARG A 51 -22.26 -5.85 -47.22
CA ARG A 51 -22.70 -6.17 -48.58
C ARG A 51 -24.17 -5.81 -48.81
N PHE A 52 -25.03 -6.04 -47.81
CA PHE A 52 -26.47 -5.79 -47.92
C PHE A 52 -26.92 -4.43 -47.43
N LEU A 53 -26.07 -3.66 -46.76
CA LEU A 53 -26.36 -2.30 -46.30
C LEU A 53 -26.97 -1.36 -47.37
N PRO A 54 -26.55 -1.41 -48.65
CA PRO A 54 -27.18 -0.59 -49.69
C PRO A 54 -28.67 -0.85 -49.90
N LEU A 55 -29.16 -2.06 -49.58
CA LEU A 55 -30.59 -2.39 -49.69
C LEU A 55 -31.44 -1.54 -48.75
N ASP A 56 -30.98 -1.32 -47.51
CA ASP A 56 -31.68 -0.48 -46.53
C ASP A 56 -31.77 0.98 -46.98
N SER A 57 -30.74 1.48 -47.68
CA SER A 57 -30.71 2.84 -48.21
C SER A 57 -31.64 3.07 -49.40
N SER A 58 -32.10 1.99 -50.04
CA SER A 58 -32.98 2.05 -51.22
C SER A 58 -34.47 2.15 -50.89
N VAL A 59 -34.83 2.03 -49.61
CA VAL A 59 -36.23 2.01 -49.15
C VAL A 59 -36.72 3.43 -48.83
N THR A 60 -37.92 3.77 -49.30
CA THR A 60 -38.59 5.03 -48.96
C THR A 60 -38.99 5.04 -47.47
N PRO A 61 -38.55 6.03 -46.67
CA PRO A 61 -38.94 6.12 -45.27
C PRO A 61 -40.45 6.22 -45.08
N MET A 62 -41.00 5.38 -44.20
CA MET A 62 -42.41 5.44 -43.81
C MET A 62 -42.55 6.19 -42.48
N HIS A 63 -43.56 7.04 -42.36
CA HIS A 63 -43.83 7.77 -41.12
C HIS A 63 -44.23 6.78 -40.01
N VAL A 64 -43.56 6.89 -38.86
CA VAL A 64 -43.88 6.14 -37.65
C VAL A 64 -44.52 7.10 -36.66
N GLU A 65 -45.67 6.73 -36.07
CA GLU A 65 -46.37 7.57 -35.11
C GLU A 65 -45.53 7.82 -33.84
N GLU A 66 -45.56 9.04 -33.33
CA GLU A 66 -44.80 9.48 -32.14
C GLU A 66 -45.05 8.62 -30.89
N ARG A 67 -46.23 8.01 -30.78
CA ARG A 67 -46.54 7.09 -29.67
C ARG A 67 -45.67 5.82 -29.68
N VAL A 68 -45.29 5.35 -30.86
CA VAL A 68 -44.43 4.16 -31.00
C VAL A 68 -43.03 4.51 -30.54
N TRP A 69 -42.53 5.67 -30.94
CA TRP A 69 -41.23 6.17 -30.49
C TRP A 69 -41.17 6.35 -28.97
N ARG A 70 -42.19 6.97 -28.37
CA ARG A 70 -42.30 7.12 -26.90
C ARG A 70 -42.38 5.77 -26.17
N ALA A 71 -43.11 4.79 -26.71
CA ALA A 71 -43.20 3.45 -26.13
C ALA A 71 -41.85 2.71 -26.15
N VAL A 72 -41.04 2.92 -27.18
CA VAL A 72 -39.67 2.39 -27.25
C VAL A 72 -38.78 3.09 -26.22
N GLN A 73 -38.82 4.42 -26.15
CA GLN A 73 -38.01 5.21 -25.22
C GLN A 73 -38.31 4.88 -23.75
N SER A 74 -39.58 4.65 -23.40
CA SER A 74 -39.98 4.28 -22.04
C SER A 74 -39.56 2.88 -21.63
N ARG A 75 -39.36 1.95 -22.58
CA ARG A 75 -38.83 0.60 -22.30
C ARG A 75 -37.32 0.56 -22.15
N LEU A 76 -36.61 1.52 -22.76
CA LEU A 76 -35.16 1.65 -22.70
C LEU A 76 -34.69 2.50 -21.51
N SER A 77 -35.53 3.43 -21.03
CA SER A 77 -35.26 4.26 -19.85
C SER A 77 -35.80 3.54 -18.62
N ASP A 78 -34.91 2.92 -17.84
CA ASP A 78 -35.20 2.13 -16.63
C ASP A 78 -36.39 2.62 -15.78
N ASP A 79 -37.49 1.86 -15.79
CA ASP A 79 -38.39 1.71 -14.63
C ASP A 79 -38.61 0.20 -14.39
N PRO A 80 -38.08 -0.38 -13.30
CA PRO A 80 -38.17 -1.81 -13.02
C PRO A 80 -39.56 -2.13 -12.44
N ALA A 81 -40.60 -2.11 -13.28
CA ALA A 81 -41.94 -2.53 -12.84
C ALA A 81 -42.87 -2.96 -13.98
N VAL A 82 -42.56 -4.07 -14.66
CA VAL A 82 -43.50 -5.20 -14.85
C VAL A 82 -42.66 -6.46 -15.07
N SER A 83 -42.88 -7.46 -14.22
CA SER A 83 -42.28 -8.79 -14.29
C SER A 83 -42.49 -9.45 -15.66
N THR A 84 -41.52 -9.30 -16.54
CA THR A 84 -41.15 -10.34 -17.51
C THR A 84 -39.78 -10.80 -17.07
N THR A 85 -39.61 -12.11 -16.88
CA THR A 85 -38.32 -12.70 -16.50
C THR A 85 -37.32 -12.34 -17.59
N PHE A 86 -36.56 -11.27 -17.36
CA PHE A 86 -35.35 -11.00 -18.13
C PHE A 86 -34.44 -12.20 -17.89
N VAL A 87 -34.27 -13.02 -18.92
CA VAL A 87 -33.05 -13.82 -19.02
C VAL A 87 -31.95 -12.79 -19.11
N ARG A 88 -31.33 -12.49 -17.96
CA ARG A 88 -30.10 -11.71 -17.93
C ARG A 88 -29.15 -12.44 -18.86
N SER A 89 -28.72 -11.77 -19.93
CA SER A 89 -27.55 -12.23 -20.67
C SER A 89 -26.45 -12.45 -19.63
N ALA A 90 -25.92 -13.67 -19.57
CA ALA A 90 -24.89 -14.06 -18.60
C ALA A 90 -23.61 -13.21 -18.73
N ASN A 91 -23.54 -12.34 -19.74
CA ASN A 91 -22.42 -11.47 -20.04
C ASN A 91 -22.76 -9.97 -20.03
N ASP A 92 -23.85 -9.53 -19.37
CA ASP A 92 -24.05 -8.09 -19.12
C ASP A 92 -23.07 -7.59 -18.04
N ASN A 93 -21.81 -7.51 -18.46
CA ASN A 93 -20.67 -7.17 -17.66
C ASN A 93 -20.54 -5.65 -17.49
N ARG A 94 -21.50 -4.82 -17.93
CA ARG A 94 -21.41 -3.34 -17.74
C ARG A 94 -21.31 -2.96 -16.27
N ASN A 95 -22.13 -3.57 -15.42
CA ASN A 95 -22.03 -3.40 -13.97
C ASN A 95 -20.78 -4.08 -13.40
N SER A 96 -20.32 -5.18 -13.99
CA SER A 96 -19.07 -5.82 -13.58
C SER A 96 -17.85 -4.97 -13.91
N VAL A 97 -17.74 -4.41 -15.11
CA VAL A 97 -16.67 -3.52 -15.57
C VAL A 97 -16.70 -2.22 -14.77
N ASN A 98 -17.87 -1.66 -14.46
CA ASN A 98 -17.95 -0.47 -13.61
C ASN A 98 -17.55 -0.80 -12.16
N ARG A 99 -17.99 -1.93 -11.59
CA ARG A 99 -17.54 -2.41 -10.27
C ARG A 99 -16.05 -2.75 -10.24
N TRP A 100 -15.49 -3.32 -11.30
CA TRP A 100 -14.06 -3.65 -11.42
C TRP A 100 -13.22 -2.38 -11.59
N ARG A 101 -13.72 -1.37 -12.31
CA ARG A 101 -13.11 -0.05 -12.39
C ARG A 101 -13.14 0.67 -11.06
N VAL A 102 -14.27 0.66 -10.34
CA VAL A 102 -14.37 1.23 -8.99
C VAL A 102 -13.47 0.46 -8.02
N ALA A 103 -13.43 -0.88 -8.09
CA ALA A 103 -12.53 -1.69 -7.29
C ALA A 103 -11.06 -1.38 -7.59
N ALA A 104 -10.68 -1.28 -8.87
CA ALA A 104 -9.32 -0.91 -9.29
C ALA A 104 -8.92 0.50 -8.83
N LEU A 105 -9.82 1.48 -8.96
CA LEU A 105 -9.60 2.85 -8.47
C LEU A 105 -9.49 2.89 -6.94
N SER A 106 -10.30 2.12 -6.21
CA SER A 106 -10.23 2.03 -4.75
C SER A 106 -8.95 1.36 -4.27
N ALA A 107 -8.50 0.31 -4.96
CA ALA A 107 -7.24 -0.38 -4.65
C ALA A 107 -6.02 0.51 -4.94
N ALA A 108 -6.05 1.28 -6.04
CA ALA A 108 -5.01 2.27 -6.35
C ALA A 108 -4.96 3.38 -5.29
N ALA A 109 -6.12 3.94 -4.89
CA ALA A 109 -6.20 4.94 -3.84
C ALA A 109 -5.69 4.39 -2.49
N ALA A 110 -6.11 3.18 -2.11
CA ALA A 110 -5.63 2.51 -0.89
C ALA A 110 -4.13 2.26 -0.93
N SER A 111 -3.57 1.87 -2.09
CA SER A 111 -2.13 1.65 -2.27
C SER A 111 -1.33 2.95 -2.16
N ILE A 112 -1.86 4.06 -2.69
CA ILE A 112 -1.26 5.40 -2.53
C ILE A 112 -1.29 5.82 -1.07
N LEU A 113 -2.43 5.66 -0.38
CA LEU A 113 -2.54 5.98 1.04
C LEU A 113 -1.61 5.10 1.90
N LEU A 114 -1.48 3.81 1.55
CA LEU A 114 -0.54 2.91 2.19
C LEU A 114 0.90 3.34 1.93
N ALA A 115 1.26 3.72 0.70
CA ALA A 115 2.59 4.21 0.36
C ALA A 115 2.93 5.51 1.09
N ILE A 116 1.98 6.45 1.20
CA ILE A 116 2.12 7.68 1.98
C ILE A 116 2.25 7.35 3.47
N GLY A 117 1.42 6.45 3.99
CA GLY A 117 1.46 6.02 5.39
C GLY A 117 2.76 5.33 5.76
N LEU A 118 3.25 4.43 4.90
CA LEU A 118 4.55 3.76 5.04
C LEU A 118 5.69 4.76 4.92
N GLY A 119 5.64 5.67 3.94
CA GLY A 119 6.63 6.74 3.78
C GLY A 119 6.70 7.63 5.02
N TRP A 120 5.55 8.00 5.58
CA TRP A 120 5.49 8.79 6.81
C TRP A 120 5.95 7.99 8.04
N SER A 121 5.59 6.71 8.14
CA SER A 121 5.98 5.85 9.25
C SER A 121 7.48 5.55 9.27
N LEU A 122 8.07 5.28 8.11
CA LEU A 122 9.50 4.98 7.98
C LEU A 122 10.36 6.25 8.16
N ASN A 123 9.79 7.42 7.88
CA ASN A 123 10.49 8.70 8.00
C ASN A 123 10.25 9.42 9.34
N ARG A 124 9.59 8.78 10.31
CA ARG A 124 9.58 9.30 11.69
C ARG A 124 10.94 9.05 12.33
N THR A 125 11.86 9.98 12.16
CA THR A 125 12.98 10.11 13.08
C THR A 125 12.43 10.61 14.41
N VAL A 126 12.49 9.79 15.46
CA VAL A 126 12.24 10.29 16.82
C VAL A 126 13.40 11.21 17.15
N ASP A 127 13.10 12.48 17.44
CA ASP A 127 14.11 13.44 17.86
C ASP A 127 14.46 13.22 19.34
N PRO A 128 15.74 13.33 19.73
CA PRO A 128 16.12 13.20 21.13
C PRO A 128 15.53 14.35 21.95
N ILE A 129 15.12 14.05 23.18
CA ILE A 129 14.63 15.05 24.14
C ILE A 129 15.81 15.91 24.61
N VAL A 130 16.97 15.28 24.81
CA VAL A 130 18.21 15.96 25.14
C VAL A 130 19.42 15.33 24.45
N ILE A 131 20.45 16.15 24.25
CA ILE A 131 21.76 15.74 23.74
C ILE A 131 22.81 16.19 24.75
N ALA A 132 23.61 15.26 25.25
CA ALA A 132 24.78 15.54 26.09
C ALA A 132 26.06 15.30 25.31
N VAL A 133 26.91 16.32 25.23
CA VAL A 133 28.26 16.21 24.66
C VAL A 133 29.22 15.97 25.82
N LEU A 134 29.88 14.81 25.80
CA LEU A 134 30.74 14.37 26.91
C LEU A 134 32.19 14.70 26.63
N LEU A 135 32.80 15.41 27.57
CA LEU A 135 34.16 15.93 27.52
C LEU A 135 35.03 15.16 28.51
N ASP A 136 36.28 14.88 28.15
CA ASP A 136 37.28 14.44 29.12
C ASP A 136 37.82 15.61 29.97
N ASP A 137 38.74 15.31 30.89
CA ASP A 137 39.38 16.30 31.75
C ASP A 137 40.23 17.33 30.97
N ALA A 138 40.63 17.02 29.73
CA ALA A 138 41.34 17.93 28.84
C ALA A 138 40.39 18.81 28.00
N GLY A 139 39.07 18.65 28.14
CA GLY A 139 38.06 19.38 27.37
C GLY A 139 37.89 18.87 25.93
N SER A 140 38.38 17.67 25.62
CA SER A 140 38.19 17.03 24.32
C SER A 140 36.88 16.24 24.28
N VAL A 141 36.14 16.32 23.18
CA VAL A 141 34.88 15.59 23.03
C VAL A 141 35.18 14.10 22.83
N GLN A 142 34.65 13.27 23.74
CA GLN A 142 34.83 11.82 23.71
C GLN A 142 33.60 11.09 23.19
N ALA A 143 32.40 11.58 23.54
CA ALA A 143 31.14 10.92 23.18
C ALA A 143 29.97 11.89 23.10
N ILE A 144 28.89 11.44 22.47
CA ILE A 144 27.59 12.10 22.44
C ILE A 144 26.55 11.10 22.94
N VAL A 145 25.71 11.54 23.89
CA VAL A 145 24.55 10.79 24.36
C VAL A 145 23.29 11.51 23.91
N GLU A 146 22.46 10.81 23.16
CA GLU A 146 21.13 11.26 22.73
C GLU A 146 20.11 10.48 23.57
N ASP A 147 19.35 11.19 24.42
CA ASP A 147 18.34 10.58 25.27
C ASP A 147 16.93 10.92 24.76
N PHE A 148 16.16 9.89 24.50
CA PHE A 148 14.81 9.92 23.94
C PHE A 148 13.73 9.72 25.01
N GLY A 149 14.12 9.60 26.29
CA GLY A 149 13.24 9.38 27.44
C GLY A 149 12.91 7.90 27.63
N ASN A 150 11.70 7.50 27.27
CA ASN A 150 11.23 6.11 27.46
C ASN A 150 11.67 5.17 26.33
N GLU A 151 12.52 5.63 25.42
CA GLU A 151 13.13 4.84 24.35
C GLU A 151 14.61 4.57 24.67
N ASN A 152 15.29 3.82 23.80
CA ASN A 152 16.70 3.52 24.01
C ASN A 152 17.55 4.79 23.86
N ALA A 153 18.39 5.09 24.86
CA ALA A 153 19.40 6.14 24.73
C ALA A 153 20.44 5.73 23.67
N ARG A 154 20.81 6.63 22.76
CA ARG A 154 21.85 6.38 21.77
C ARG A 154 23.16 6.98 22.23
N VAL A 155 24.21 6.18 22.24
CA VAL A 155 25.55 6.62 22.63
C VAL A 155 26.48 6.46 21.44
N ARG A 156 27.12 7.58 21.07
CA ARG A 156 28.09 7.63 19.98
C ARG A 156 29.46 8.02 20.52
N LEU A 157 30.40 7.08 20.46
CA LEU A 157 31.79 7.33 20.78
C LEU A 157 32.45 8.00 19.58
N LEU A 158 33.15 9.11 19.80
CA LEU A 158 33.84 9.85 18.73
C LEU A 158 35.30 9.43 18.58
N ASN A 159 35.89 8.88 19.64
CA ASN A 159 37.26 8.39 19.67
C ASN A 159 37.30 6.90 19.97
N HIS A 160 38.31 6.21 19.44
CA HIS A 160 38.55 4.80 19.76
C HIS A 160 39.11 4.69 21.18
N VAL A 161 38.28 4.19 22.11
CA VAL A 161 38.71 3.91 23.48
C VAL A 161 39.16 2.46 23.55
N THR A 162 40.45 2.24 23.85
CA THR A 162 40.95 0.88 24.12
C THR A 162 40.48 0.46 25.51
N ILE A 163 39.56 -0.49 25.58
CA ILE A 163 39.04 -1.02 26.84
C ILE A 163 39.97 -2.15 27.33
N PRO A 164 40.56 -2.04 28.54
CA PRO A 164 41.36 -3.12 29.11
C PRO A 164 40.56 -4.43 29.27
N ALA A 165 41.25 -5.57 29.23
CA ALA A 165 40.62 -6.86 29.46
C ALA A 165 39.91 -6.90 30.84
N GLY A 166 38.68 -7.41 30.87
CA GLY A 166 37.87 -7.47 32.09
C GLY A 166 37.28 -6.13 32.54
N LYS A 167 37.25 -5.12 31.67
CA LYS A 167 36.59 -3.83 31.89
C LYS A 167 35.51 -3.58 30.84
N ALA A 168 34.58 -2.67 31.15
CA ALA A 168 33.57 -2.16 30.25
C ALA A 168 33.35 -0.67 30.52
N ILE A 169 32.89 0.08 29.50
CA ILE A 169 32.43 1.44 29.72
C ILE A 169 30.98 1.38 30.17
N GLN A 170 30.63 2.05 31.26
CA GLN A 170 29.25 2.19 31.72
C GLN A 170 28.78 3.62 31.55
N VAL A 171 27.56 3.77 31.04
CA VAL A 171 26.93 5.06 30.78
C VAL A 171 25.96 5.35 31.90
N TRP A 172 26.06 6.55 32.45
CA TRP A 172 25.27 7.00 33.59
C TRP A 172 24.53 8.29 33.26
N THR A 173 23.42 8.47 33.93
CA THR A 173 22.72 9.75 33.99
C THR A 173 22.35 10.09 35.43
N LEU A 174 22.19 11.37 35.73
CA LEU A 174 21.77 11.87 37.05
C LEU A 174 20.44 12.62 36.92
N PRO A 175 19.28 11.93 36.99
CA PRO A 175 17.98 12.56 36.79
C PRO A 175 17.68 13.65 37.83
N SER A 176 18.08 13.43 39.08
CA SER A 176 18.04 14.41 40.16
C SER A 176 19.04 14.05 41.27
N GLN A 177 19.33 15.00 42.17
CA GLN A 177 20.23 14.73 43.31
C GLN A 177 19.64 13.70 44.28
N GLU A 178 18.31 13.68 44.43
CA GLU A 178 17.59 12.78 45.32
C GLU A 178 17.60 11.33 44.80
N MET A 179 17.45 11.15 43.48
CA MET A 179 17.51 9.82 42.85
C MET A 179 18.94 9.28 42.76
N GLY A 180 19.91 10.17 42.58
CA GLY A 180 21.30 9.81 42.38
C GLY A 180 21.59 9.24 40.99
N PRO A 181 22.83 8.80 40.73
CA PRO A 181 23.24 8.29 39.43
C PRO A 181 22.51 6.99 39.08
N VAL A 182 22.01 6.90 37.86
CA VAL A 182 21.35 5.71 37.32
C VAL A 182 22.08 5.25 36.05
N SER A 183 22.33 3.95 35.96
CA SER A 183 22.97 3.34 34.80
C SER A 183 21.99 3.30 33.62
N LEU A 184 22.44 3.80 32.47
CA LEU A 184 21.77 3.63 31.18
C LEU A 184 22.17 2.33 30.48
N GLY A 185 23.36 1.80 30.76
CA GLY A 185 23.83 0.52 30.24
C GLY A 185 25.34 0.45 30.02
N LEU A 186 25.79 -0.67 29.46
CA LEU A 186 27.20 -0.97 29.22
C LEU A 186 27.54 -0.91 27.72
N LEU A 187 28.71 -0.37 27.39
CA LEU A 187 29.31 -0.41 26.07
C LEU A 187 30.38 -1.49 26.05
N GLU A 188 29.99 -2.69 25.67
CA GLU A 188 30.92 -3.81 25.47
C GLU A 188 31.69 -3.59 24.15
N GLY A 189 33.02 -3.49 24.21
CA GLY A 189 33.86 -3.35 23.02
C GLY A 189 34.06 -1.92 22.48
N GLY A 190 33.60 -0.90 23.21
CA GLY A 190 33.94 0.50 22.90
C GLY A 190 33.39 0.98 21.56
N GLN A 191 32.22 0.48 21.16
CA GLN A 191 31.51 0.87 19.95
C GLN A 191 30.28 1.73 20.27
N SER A 192 29.84 2.52 19.30
CA SER A 192 28.58 3.24 19.38
C SER A 192 27.40 2.26 19.37
N THR A 193 26.43 2.44 20.25
CA THR A 193 25.28 1.53 20.38
C THR A 193 24.05 2.22 20.97
N GLN A 194 22.93 1.52 20.97
CA GLN A 194 21.73 1.89 21.71
C GLN A 194 21.69 1.16 23.04
N LEU A 195 21.40 1.90 24.10
CA LEU A 195 21.32 1.41 25.46
C LEU A 195 19.89 1.48 25.97
N LYS A 196 19.41 0.35 26.48
CA LYS A 196 18.11 0.27 27.12
C LYS A 196 18.29 0.40 28.63
N GLY A 197 18.07 1.62 29.14
CA GLY A 197 18.07 1.92 30.56
C GLY A 197 16.79 1.48 31.27
N PRO A 198 16.71 1.66 32.60
CA PRO A 198 15.46 1.54 33.34
C PRO A 198 14.47 2.67 32.99
N ASP A 199 13.21 2.52 33.37
CA ASP A 199 12.23 3.59 33.23
C ASP A 199 12.59 4.78 34.13
N LEU A 200 12.87 5.92 33.50
CA LEU A 200 13.31 7.15 34.16
C LEU A 200 12.33 8.30 33.91
N PRO A 201 12.32 9.34 34.77
CA PRO A 201 11.64 10.58 34.48
C PRO A 201 12.12 11.20 33.16
N LYS A 202 11.28 12.00 32.52
CA LYS A 202 11.63 12.69 31.27
C LYS A 202 12.96 13.45 31.42
N PRO A 203 13.94 13.24 30.51
CA PRO A 203 15.23 13.92 30.55
C PRO A 203 15.08 15.44 30.53
N ARG A 204 15.96 16.14 31.24
CA ARG A 204 15.93 17.60 31.38
C ARG A 204 17.20 18.26 30.86
N GLY A 205 17.09 19.52 30.45
CA GLY A 205 18.26 20.36 30.24
C GLY A 205 19.10 20.45 31.52
N GLU A 206 20.41 20.56 31.35
CA GLU A 206 21.42 20.51 32.41
C GLU A 206 21.47 19.20 33.21
N GLN A 207 20.86 18.12 32.72
CA GLN A 207 21.02 16.79 33.32
C GLN A 207 22.44 16.26 33.05
N LEU A 208 23.09 15.71 34.07
CA LEU A 208 24.46 15.21 33.96
C LEU A 208 24.47 13.79 33.37
N TYR A 209 25.36 13.56 32.42
CA TYR A 209 25.67 12.26 31.85
C TYR A 209 27.17 12.00 31.94
N GLU A 210 27.53 10.74 32.21
CA GLU A 210 28.92 10.36 32.45
C GLU A 210 29.24 8.98 31.85
N LEU A 211 30.48 8.81 31.41
CA LEU A 211 31.07 7.51 31.06
C LEU A 211 32.10 7.15 32.13
N THR A 212 31.98 5.95 32.70
CA THR A 212 32.99 5.41 33.63
C THR A 212 33.56 4.09 33.15
N LEU A 213 34.80 3.79 33.55
CA LEU A 213 35.44 2.52 33.26
C LEU A 213 35.23 1.52 34.41
N GLU A 214 34.25 0.64 34.24
CA GLU A 214 33.81 -0.30 35.28
C GLU A 214 34.37 -1.72 35.05
N PRO A 215 34.30 -2.62 36.04
CA PRO A 215 34.53 -4.05 35.81
C PRO A 215 33.64 -4.61 34.68
N ALA A 216 34.06 -5.73 34.09
CA ALA A 216 33.19 -6.50 33.20
C ALA A 216 31.89 -6.86 33.94
N GLY A 217 30.74 -6.52 33.35
CA GLY A 217 29.42 -6.60 34.00
C GLY A 217 28.94 -5.31 34.67
N GLY A 218 29.77 -4.25 34.71
CA GLY A 218 29.44 -2.94 35.25
C GLY A 218 29.75 -2.76 36.74
N SER A 219 29.25 -1.66 37.29
CA SER A 219 29.41 -1.30 38.70
C SER A 219 28.75 -2.34 39.62
N PRO A 220 29.49 -2.87 40.62
CA PRO A 220 28.95 -3.84 41.58
C PRO A 220 27.88 -3.28 42.52
N ILE A 221 27.82 -1.96 42.70
CA ILE A 221 26.96 -1.31 43.70
C ILE A 221 25.86 -0.44 43.07
N GLY A 222 25.73 -0.47 41.74
CA GLY A 222 24.72 0.32 41.02
C GLY A 222 24.98 1.84 41.06
N ARG A 223 26.22 2.26 41.29
CA ARG A 223 26.69 3.65 41.25
C ARG A 223 28.08 3.71 40.60
N PRO A 224 28.50 4.82 39.98
CA PRO A 224 29.84 4.93 39.42
C PRO A 224 30.93 4.51 40.43
N THR A 225 31.74 3.50 40.09
CA THR A 225 32.86 3.03 40.93
C THR A 225 34.22 3.17 40.26
N GLY A 226 34.24 3.22 38.94
CA GLY A 226 35.45 3.39 38.14
C GLY A 226 35.83 4.85 37.92
N PRO A 227 37.00 5.10 37.30
CA PRO A 227 37.38 6.43 36.87
C PRO A 227 36.38 6.95 35.81
N ILE A 228 36.07 8.24 35.90
CA ILE A 228 35.25 8.95 34.92
C ILE A 228 36.13 9.20 33.69
N LEU A 229 35.70 8.71 32.53
CA LEU A 229 36.37 8.91 31.26
C LEU A 229 35.96 10.24 30.61
N SER A 230 34.67 10.57 30.73
CA SER A 230 34.11 11.81 30.20
C SER A 230 32.77 12.12 30.84
N LYS A 231 32.42 13.41 30.91
CA LYS A 231 31.13 13.88 31.43
C LYS A 231 30.63 15.12 30.71
N GLY A 232 29.34 15.39 30.82
CA GLY A 232 28.73 16.55 30.18
C GLY A 232 27.30 16.77 30.61
N TYR A 233 26.83 18.00 30.41
CA TYR A 233 25.47 18.40 30.70
C TYR A 233 24.62 18.38 29.43
N ALA A 234 23.45 17.78 29.52
CA ALA A 234 22.47 17.71 28.45
C ALA A 234 21.94 19.10 28.07
N LYS A 235 21.72 19.31 26.78
CA LYS A 235 20.97 20.45 26.24
C LYS A 235 19.75 19.94 25.48
N ILE A 236 18.69 20.72 25.49
CA ILE A 236 17.51 20.45 24.66
C ILE A 236 17.85 20.88 23.22
N PRO A 237 17.70 20.02 22.21
CA PRO A 237 17.92 20.40 20.82
C PRO A 237 16.95 21.51 20.40
N LEU A 238 17.45 22.49 19.64
CA LEU A 238 16.72 23.67 19.17
C LEU A 238 15.85 23.36 17.94
#